data_AF-A0A2H5FP37-F1
#
_entry.id   AF-A0A2H5FP37-F1
#
_cell.length_a   1.000
_cell.length_b   1.000
_cell.length_c   1.000
_cell.angle_alpha   90.00
_cell.angle_beta   90.00
_cell.angle_gamma   90.00
#
_symmetry.space_group_name_H-M   'P 1'
#
loop_
_entity.id
_entity.type
_entity.pdbx_description
1 polymer ?
#
loop_
_entity_poly.entity_id
_entity_poly.type
_entity_poly.pdbx_seq_one_letter_code
_entity_poly.pdbx_strand_id
1 'polypeptide(L)'
;MNKYRFFILVYLLIQFSVGHTTICPDPKTSSLKWGVPPDPWIVNPVSPHRPQGDENTRFVRANILVAGYGRGIVCTYRNSIGEYSIWWPTLTKIPSRHDSNWIENSGGFVCFQVLEQCRFYGG
;
A
#
# COMPACT_ATOMS: atom_id res chain seq x y z
N MET A 1 -4.26 42.50 -17.62
CA MET A 1 -4.13 41.04 -17.84
C MET A 1 -5.41 40.53 -18.49
N ASN A 2 -5.31 39.86 -19.64
CA ASN A 2 -6.48 39.43 -20.41
C ASN A 2 -7.26 38.34 -19.63
N LYS A 3 -8.56 38.51 -19.41
CA LYS A 3 -9.39 37.61 -18.56
C LYS A 3 -9.25 36.14 -18.96
N TYR A 4 -9.08 35.87 -20.26
CA TYR A 4 -8.85 34.54 -20.81
C TYR A 4 -7.53 33.88 -20.36
N ARG A 5 -6.46 34.67 -20.16
CA ARG A 5 -5.18 34.15 -19.64
C ARG A 5 -5.30 33.69 -18.20
N PHE A 6 -6.14 34.35 -17.40
CA PHE A 6 -6.43 33.95 -16.02
C PHE A 6 -7.20 32.62 -15.99
N PHE A 7 -8.22 32.46 -16.85
CA PHE A 7 -8.98 31.20 -16.94
C PHE A 7 -8.12 30.01 -17.42
N ILE A 8 -7.21 30.23 -18.38
CA ILE A 8 -6.28 29.19 -18.85
C ILE A 8 -5.33 28.74 -17.73
N LEU A 9 -4.82 29.69 -16.94
CA LEU A 9 -3.89 29.39 -15.85
C LEU A 9 -4.57 28.61 -14.71
N VAL A 10 -5.82 28.97 -14.38
CA VAL A 10 -6.64 28.24 -13.41
C VAL A 10 -6.95 26.82 -13.90
N TYR A 11 -7.30 26.64 -15.17
CA TYR A 11 -7.57 25.32 -15.76
C TYR A 11 -6.34 24.39 -15.70
N LEU A 12 -5.15 24.92 -15.99
CA LEU A 12 -3.89 24.16 -15.90
C LEU A 12 -3.55 23.74 -14.47
N LEU A 13 -3.83 24.57 -13.46
CA LEU A 13 -3.51 24.26 -12.05
C LEU A 13 -4.39 23.15 -11.46
N ILE A 14 -5.62 22.97 -11.95
CA ILE A 14 -6.56 21.94 -11.46
C ILE A 14 -6.12 20.52 -11.88
N GLN A 15 -5.33 20.38 -12.95
CA GLN A 15 -4.92 19.07 -13.47
C GLN A 15 -3.84 18.36 -12.64
N PHE A 16 -3.16 19.05 -11.72
CA PHE A 16 -1.98 18.52 -11.00
C PHE A 16 -2.27 17.93 -9.61
N SER A 17 -3.52 17.82 -9.17
CA SER A 17 -3.85 17.46 -7.78
C SER A 17 -4.33 16.02 -7.55
N VAL A 18 -4.06 15.07 -8.44
CA VAL A 18 -4.49 13.67 -8.24
C VAL A 18 -3.49 12.92 -7.34
N GLY A 19 -3.70 13.00 -6.03
CA GLY A 19 -3.04 12.11 -5.08
C GLY A 19 -3.68 10.72 -5.12
N HIS A 20 -2.98 9.72 -5.64
CA HIS A 20 -3.44 8.34 -5.58
C HIS A 20 -3.29 7.80 -4.16
N THR A 21 -4.40 7.30 -3.62
CA THR A 21 -4.40 6.48 -2.39
C THR A 21 -4.51 5.02 -2.79
N THR A 22 -3.68 4.19 -2.18
CA THR A 22 -3.68 2.75 -2.41
C THR A 22 -3.79 2.01 -1.08
N ILE A 23 -4.38 0.83 -1.10
CA ILE A 23 -4.51 -0.09 0.04
C ILE A 23 -3.92 -1.45 -0.35
N CYS A 24 -3.71 -2.32 0.64
CA CYS A 24 -3.35 -3.70 0.36
C CYS A 24 -4.45 -4.38 -0.47
N PRO A 25 -4.12 -5.28 -1.41
CA PRO A 25 -5.11 -6.05 -2.13
C PRO A 25 -5.98 -6.84 -1.16
N ASP A 26 -7.30 -6.75 -1.32
CA ASP A 26 -8.22 -7.52 -0.49
C ASP A 26 -8.21 -8.99 -0.94
N PRO A 27 -7.97 -9.94 -0.02
CA PRO A 27 -7.89 -11.36 -0.35
C PRO A 27 -9.19 -11.92 -0.92
N LYS A 28 -10.35 -11.31 -0.64
CA LYS A 28 -11.66 -11.80 -1.12
C LYS A 28 -11.97 -11.35 -2.55
N THR A 29 -11.46 -10.19 -2.95
CA THR A 29 -11.85 -9.53 -4.21
C THR A 29 -10.74 -9.53 -5.25
N SER A 30 -9.47 -9.54 -4.84
CA SER A 30 -8.31 -9.58 -5.75
C SER A 30 -7.95 -11.00 -6.21
N SER A 31 -6.92 -11.14 -7.04
CA SER A 31 -6.37 -12.44 -7.46
C SER A 31 -5.71 -13.24 -6.33
N LEU A 32 -5.53 -12.65 -5.14
CA LEU A 32 -4.98 -13.33 -3.98
C LEU A 32 -5.80 -14.54 -3.55
N LYS A 33 -7.12 -14.52 -3.79
CA LYS A 33 -7.99 -15.69 -3.57
C LYS A 33 -7.49 -16.94 -4.28
N TRP A 34 -6.80 -16.80 -5.42
CA TRP A 34 -6.19 -17.91 -6.20
C TRP A 34 -4.69 -18.07 -5.93
N GLY A 35 -4.15 -17.43 -4.88
CA GLY A 35 -2.73 -17.48 -4.52
C GLY A 35 -1.82 -16.68 -5.46
N VAL A 36 -2.37 -15.77 -6.26
CA VAL A 36 -1.60 -14.97 -7.22
C VAL A 36 -1.59 -13.51 -6.78
N PRO A 37 -0.42 -12.92 -6.43
CA PRO A 37 -0.31 -11.48 -6.20
C PRO A 37 -0.80 -10.69 -7.43
N PRO A 38 -1.71 -9.72 -7.27
CA PRO A 38 -2.13 -8.86 -8.37
C PRO A 38 -1.02 -7.86 -8.72
N ASP A 39 -0.86 -7.49 -9.99
CA ASP A 39 0.04 -6.39 -10.35
C ASP A 39 -0.31 -5.10 -9.59
N PRO A 40 0.68 -4.31 -9.14
CA PRO A 40 2.14 -4.46 -9.28
C PRO A 40 2.81 -5.23 -8.12
N TRP A 41 2.04 -5.96 -7.31
CA TRP A 41 2.54 -6.68 -6.15
C TRP A 41 3.27 -7.95 -6.57
N ILE A 42 4.40 -8.22 -5.91
CA ILE A 42 5.19 -9.42 -6.11
C ILE A 42 5.26 -10.25 -4.83
N VAL A 43 5.62 -11.52 -4.95
CA VAL A 43 5.86 -12.38 -3.79
C VAL A 43 7.02 -11.80 -2.98
N ASN A 44 6.82 -11.63 -1.68
CA ASN A 44 7.91 -11.18 -0.81
C ASN A 44 8.95 -12.30 -0.65
N PRO A 45 10.22 -12.11 -1.06
CA PRO A 45 11.24 -13.16 -1.02
C PRO A 45 11.57 -13.65 0.39
N VAL A 46 11.29 -12.84 1.42
CA VAL A 46 11.51 -13.21 2.83
C VAL A 46 10.24 -13.66 3.53
N SER A 47 9.17 -13.94 2.79
CA SER A 47 7.94 -14.46 3.36
C SER A 47 8.12 -15.91 3.82
N PRO A 48 7.64 -16.29 5.02
CA PRO A 48 7.77 -17.66 5.51
C PRO A 48 6.97 -18.67 4.67
N HIS A 49 5.88 -18.22 4.04
CA HIS A 49 5.07 -19.02 3.12
C HIS A 49 4.81 -18.23 1.84
N ARG A 50 4.54 -18.94 0.74
CA ARG A 50 4.07 -18.31 -0.50
C ARG A 50 2.57 -18.03 -0.41
N PRO A 51 2.05 -17.02 -1.14
CA PRO A 51 0.62 -16.86 -1.33
C PRO A 51 0.00 -18.17 -1.84
N GLN A 52 -1.12 -18.56 -1.24
CA GLN A 52 -1.89 -19.75 -1.60
C GLN A 52 -3.35 -19.33 -1.75
N GLY A 53 -4.07 -20.00 -2.64
CA GLY A 53 -5.51 -19.80 -2.75
C GLY A 53 -6.21 -20.44 -1.55
N ASP A 54 -6.73 -19.63 -0.64
CA ASP A 54 -7.44 -20.07 0.56
C ASP A 54 -8.54 -19.07 0.91
N GLU A 55 -9.77 -19.57 1.04
CA GLU A 55 -10.96 -18.78 1.35
C GLU A 55 -10.91 -18.12 2.74
N ASN A 56 -10.13 -18.69 3.67
CA ASN A 56 -9.95 -18.16 5.03
C ASN A 56 -8.82 -17.13 5.13
N THR A 57 -8.25 -16.73 3.99
CA THR A 57 -7.21 -15.70 3.95
C THR A 57 -7.74 -14.37 4.46
N ARG A 58 -7.06 -13.80 5.46
CA ARG A 58 -7.39 -12.48 6.02
C ARG A 58 -6.17 -11.58 6.09
N PHE A 59 -6.41 -10.29 5.94
CA PHE A 59 -5.41 -9.26 6.18
C PHE A 59 -4.98 -9.24 7.66
N VAL A 60 -3.69 -9.04 7.90
CA VAL A 60 -3.10 -8.96 9.25
C VAL A 60 -2.51 -7.58 9.51
N ARG A 61 -1.68 -7.09 8.60
CA ARG A 61 -1.00 -5.80 8.72
C ARG A 61 -0.41 -5.33 7.41
N ALA A 62 -0.17 -4.03 7.33
CA ALA A 62 0.64 -3.41 6.30
C ALA A 62 1.91 -2.80 6.92
N ASN A 63 3.00 -2.82 6.18
CA ASN A 63 4.25 -2.19 6.56
C ASN A 63 4.73 -1.27 5.43
N ILE A 64 5.17 -0.07 5.78
CA ILE A 64 5.98 0.78 4.91
C ILE A 64 7.42 0.57 5.34
N LEU A 65 8.23 -0.05 4.48
CA LEU A 65 9.65 -0.23 4.73
C LEU A 65 10.42 1.01 4.30
N VAL A 66 11.33 1.46 5.14
CA VAL A 66 12.18 2.64 4.88
C VAL A 66 13.64 2.24 5.03
N ALA A 67 14.39 2.22 3.92
CA ALA A 67 15.82 1.91 3.89
C ALA A 67 16.58 3.00 3.13
N GLY A 68 17.03 4.03 3.86
CA GLY A 68 17.61 5.23 3.25
C GLY A 68 16.59 5.94 2.35
N TYR A 69 16.88 6.03 1.05
CA TYR A 69 15.94 6.54 0.04
C TYR A 69 14.97 5.47 -0.48
N GLY A 70 15.29 4.17 -0.33
CA GLY A 70 14.47 3.07 -0.79
C GLY A 70 13.20 2.91 0.06
N ARG A 71 12.05 2.76 -0.61
CA ARG A 71 10.75 2.55 0.04
C ARG A 71 10.01 1.40 -0.65
N GLY A 72 9.11 0.80 0.10
CA GLY A 72 8.11 -0.10 -0.46
C GLY A 72 7.15 -0.59 0.61
N ILE A 73 6.15 -1.33 0.17
CA ILE A 73 5.00 -1.71 0.98
C ILE A 73 4.96 -3.23 1.09
N VAL A 74 4.86 -3.75 2.32
CA VAL A 74 4.58 -5.17 2.57
C VAL A 74 3.16 -5.29 3.09
N CYS A 75 2.36 -6.17 2.49
CA CYS A 75 1.07 -6.58 3.02
C CYS A 75 1.18 -8.00 3.55
N THR A 76 0.82 -8.21 4.81
CA THR A 76 0.84 -9.53 5.47
C THR A 76 -0.59 -10.05 5.61
N TYR A 77 -0.75 -11.33 5.28
CA TYR A 77 -2.00 -12.06 5.35
C TYR A 77 -1.80 -13.33 6.16
N ARG A 78 -2.89 -13.89 6.70
CA ARG A 78 -2.91 -15.18 7.38
C ARG A 78 -3.97 -16.07 6.77
N ASN A 79 -3.61 -17.31 6.47
CA ASN A 79 -4.48 -18.36 5.97
C ASN A 79 -4.33 -19.63 6.83
N SER A 80 -4.84 -20.78 6.36
CA SER A 80 -4.79 -22.05 7.09
C SER A 80 -3.36 -22.59 7.33
N ILE A 81 -2.41 -22.24 6.47
CA ILE A 81 -1.02 -22.72 6.52
C ILE A 81 -0.16 -21.81 7.40
N GLY A 82 -0.53 -20.54 7.54
CA GLY A 82 0.16 -19.59 8.38
C GLY A 82 0.11 -18.17 7.81
N GLU A 83 1.13 -17.37 8.12
CA GLU A 83 1.27 -16.04 7.53
C GLU A 83 2.06 -16.09 6.23
N TYR A 84 1.66 -15.25 5.27
CA TYR A 84 2.45 -14.93 4.09
C TYR A 84 2.38 -13.43 3.83
N SER A 85 3.24 -12.94 2.96
CA SER A 85 3.32 -11.53 2.62
C SER A 85 3.65 -11.31 1.16
N ILE A 86 3.13 -10.21 0.63
CA ILE A 86 3.44 -9.69 -0.71
C ILE A 86 4.10 -8.34 -0.55
N TRP A 87 4.88 -7.96 -1.55
CA TRP A 87 5.73 -6.79 -1.56
C TRP A 87 5.47 -5.95 -2.79
N TRP A 88 5.43 -4.63 -2.63
CA TRP A 88 5.42 -3.68 -3.72
C TRP A 88 6.58 -2.69 -3.56
N PRO A 89 7.63 -2.78 -4.40
CA PRO A 89 8.74 -1.83 -4.38
C PRO A 89 8.29 -0.50 -5.02
N THR A 90 7.82 0.44 -4.21
CA THR A 90 7.32 1.73 -4.67
C THR A 90 7.67 2.88 -3.73
N LEU A 91 7.75 4.09 -4.28
CA LEU A 91 7.88 5.30 -3.50
C LEU A 91 6.55 5.67 -2.86
N THR A 92 6.41 5.30 -1.59
CA THR A 92 5.28 5.74 -0.76
C THR A 92 5.67 6.90 0.14
N LYS A 93 4.73 7.79 0.43
CA LYS A 93 4.89 8.87 1.40
C LYS A 93 5.08 8.28 2.79
N ILE A 94 6.08 8.79 3.50
CA ILE A 94 6.30 8.43 4.90
C ILE A 94 5.18 9.05 5.75
N PRO A 95 4.45 8.26 6.57
CA PRO A 95 3.42 8.78 7.46
C PRO A 95 3.96 9.82 8.45
N SER A 96 3.09 10.71 8.91
CA SER A 96 3.42 11.57 10.05
C SER A 96 3.52 10.72 11.31
N ARG A 97 4.41 11.08 12.24
CA ARG A 97 4.47 10.48 13.58
C ARG A 97 3.19 10.68 14.41
N HIS A 98 2.32 11.59 13.97
CA HIS A 98 1.02 11.87 14.61
C HIS A 98 -0.15 11.13 13.94
N ASP A 99 0.11 10.34 12.89
CA ASP A 99 -0.93 9.52 12.26
C ASP A 99 -1.25 8.32 13.15
N SER A 100 -2.47 8.26 13.68
CA SER A 100 -2.88 7.22 14.63
C SER A 100 -2.96 5.81 14.03
N ASN A 101 -2.95 5.68 12.70
CA ASN A 101 -3.01 4.37 12.04
C ASN A 101 -1.61 3.73 11.90
N TRP A 102 -0.56 4.53 12.00
CA TRP A 102 0.81 4.14 11.67
C TRP A 102 1.72 4.21 12.90
N ILE A 103 2.28 3.06 13.26
CA ILE A 103 3.22 2.94 14.38
C ILE A 103 4.63 2.89 13.79
N GLU A 104 5.50 3.81 14.21
CA GLU A 104 6.91 3.82 13.81
C GLU A 104 7.67 2.67 14.49
N ASN A 105 8.54 2.00 13.73
CA ASN A 105 9.45 0.97 14.22
C ASN A 105 10.83 1.11 13.56
N SER A 106 11.78 0.25 13.94
CA SER A 106 13.17 0.30 13.43
C SER A 106 13.29 0.09 11.91
N GLY A 107 12.28 -0.47 11.24
CA GLY A 107 12.27 -0.74 9.80
C GLY A 107 11.37 0.20 8.99
N GLY A 108 10.71 1.17 9.63
CA GLY A 108 9.74 2.07 9.00
C GLY A 108 8.45 2.18 9.80
N PHE A 109 7.32 1.88 9.18
CA PHE A 109 5.99 2.06 9.79
C PHE A 109 5.13 0.82 9.62
N VAL A 110 4.26 0.54 10.59
CA VAL A 110 3.33 -0.59 10.57
C VAL A 110 1.91 -0.14 10.90
N CYS A 111 0.93 -0.70 10.19
CA CYS A 111 -0.50 -0.51 10.40
C CYS A 111 -1.17 -1.87 10.64
N PHE A 112 -1.82 -2.02 11.78
CA PHE A 112 -2.56 -3.24 12.19
C PHE A 112 -4.09 -3.06 12.11
N GLN A 113 -4.55 -1.95 11.53
CA GLN A 113 -5.96 -1.65 11.40
C GLN A 113 -6.62 -2.53 10.34
N VAL A 114 -7.92 -2.33 10.09
CA VAL A 114 -8.59 -2.93 8.94
C VAL A 114 -8.00 -2.42 7.62
N LEU A 115 -8.18 -3.20 6.55
CA LEU A 115 -7.53 -2.98 5.25
C LEU A 115 -7.75 -1.56 4.70
N GLU A 116 -8.95 -1.01 4.87
CA GLU A 116 -9.35 0.31 4.36
C GLU A 116 -8.73 1.49 5.13
N GLN A 117 -8.20 1.22 6.32
CA GLN A 117 -7.56 2.22 7.19
C GLN A 117 -6.03 2.26 6.98
N CYS A 118 -5.43 1.15 6.53
CA CYS A 118 -4.02 1.10 6.17
C CYS A 118 -3.78 1.64 4.76
N ARG A 119 -3.93 2.97 4.61
CA ARG A 119 -3.77 3.67 3.33
C ARG A 119 -2.34 4.13 3.11
N PHE A 120 -1.89 3.95 1.89
CA PHE A 120 -0.63 4.46 1.38
C PHE A 120 -0.92 5.63 0.45
N TYR A 121 -0.05 6.63 0.46
CA TYR A 121 -0.14 7.79 -0.43
C TYR A 121 1.13 7.85 -1.25
N GLY A 122 1.01 8.01 -2.56
CA GLY A 122 2.16 8.03 -3.47
C GLY A 122 2.06 6.96 -4.55
N GLY A 123 2.76 7.22 -5.63
CA GLY A 123 2.85 6.44 -6.87
C GLY A 123 3.88 7.11 -7.76
#